data_AF-A0AAP8HUB9-F1
#
_entry.id   AF-A0AAP8HUB9-F1
#
_cell.length_a   1.000
_cell.length_b   1.000
_cell.length_c   1.000
_cell.angle_alpha   90.00
_cell.angle_beta   90.00
_cell.angle_gamma   90.00
#
_symmetry.space_group_name_H-M   'P 1'
#
loop_
_entity.id
_entity.type
_entity.pdbx_description
1 polymer ?
#
loop_
_entity_poly.entity_id
_entity_poly.type
_entity_poly.pdbx_seq_one_letter_code
_entity_poly.pdbx_strand_id
1 'polypeptide(L)' 'PEVQKQLPNKPVEVIDPLLYGKVDGLGVLKAAVAAIKKANQ' A
#
# COMPACT_ATOMS: atom_id res chain seq x y z
N PRO A 1 -1.13 -4.96 -13.94
CA PRO A 1 -0.12 -4.15 -13.22
C PRO A 1 1.22 -4.89 -13.17
N GLU A 2 2.23 -4.41 -13.90
CA GLU A 2 3.53 -5.10 -14.04
C GLU A 2 4.22 -5.39 -12.71
N VAL A 3 4.13 -4.47 -11.75
CA VAL A 3 4.74 -4.61 -10.42
C VAL A 3 4.15 -5.82 -9.65
N GLN A 4 2.85 -6.09 -9.78
CA GLN A 4 2.22 -7.29 -9.15
C GLN A 4 2.78 -8.59 -9.73
N LYS A 5 3.09 -8.62 -11.04
CA LYS A 5 3.68 -9.80 -11.69
C LYS A 5 5.13 -10.02 -11.26
N GLN A 6 5.87 -8.93 -11.02
CA GLN A 6 7.25 -8.97 -10.52
C GLN A 6 7.32 -9.35 -9.03
N LEU A 7 6.28 -9.05 -8.26
CA LEU A 7 6.21 -9.28 -6.82
C LEU A 7 4.98 -10.13 -6.44
N PRO A 8 4.88 -11.39 -6.91
CA PRO A 8 3.68 -12.21 -6.79
C PRO A 8 3.30 -12.55 -5.34
N ASN A 9 4.28 -12.55 -4.43
CA ASN A 9 4.08 -12.89 -3.02
C ASN A 9 4.03 -11.66 -2.10
N LYS A 10 3.93 -10.46 -2.67
CA LYS A 10 3.83 -9.22 -1.88
C LYS A 10 2.54 -8.48 -2.21
N PRO A 11 1.89 -7.85 -1.21
CA PRO A 11 0.78 -6.96 -1.48
C PRO A 11 1.29 -5.75 -2.28
N VAL A 12 0.60 -5.44 -3.38
CA VAL A 12 0.91 -4.28 -4.23
C VAL A 12 -0.38 -3.49 -4.45
N GLU A 13 -0.39 -2.28 -3.90
CA GLU A 13 -1.52 -1.37 -3.93
C GLU A 13 -1.02 0.02 -4.35
N VAL A 14 -1.90 0.80 -4.99
CA VAL A 14 -1.63 2.19 -5.32
C VAL A 14 -2.00 3.05 -4.12
N ILE A 15 -1.13 3.98 -3.73
CA ILE A 15 -1.42 4.93 -2.65
C ILE A 15 -2.58 5.82 -3.08
N ASP A 16 -3.53 6.05 -2.17
CA ASP A 16 -4.65 6.96 -2.40
C ASP A 16 -4.14 8.36 -2.83
N PRO A 17 -4.59 8.89 -3.97
CA PRO A 17 -4.12 10.18 -4.49
C PRO A 17 -4.35 11.36 -3.55
N LEU A 18 -5.41 11.34 -2.72
CA LEU A 18 -5.65 12.39 -1.73
C LEU A 18 -4.65 12.30 -0.59
N LEU A 19 -4.28 11.09 -0.15
CA LEU A 19 -3.25 10.91 0.88
C LEU A 19 -1.88 11.35 0.37
N TYR A 20 -1.54 11.01 -0.88
CA TYR A 20 -0.28 11.43 -1.50
C TYR A 20 -0.24 12.94 -1.77
N GLY A 21 -1.32 13.49 -2.36
CA GLY A 21 -1.41 14.91 -2.71
C GLY A 21 -1.50 15.84 -1.51
N LYS A 22 -2.09 15.39 -0.38
CA LYS A 22 -2.11 16.14 0.88
C LYS A 22 -0.86 15.90 1.74
N VAL A 23 0.08 15.07 1.29
CA VAL A 23 1.29 14.69 2.03
C VAL A 23 0.94 14.13 3.42
N ASP A 24 -0.16 13.36 3.52
CA ASP A 24 -0.56 12.71 4.76
C ASP A 24 0.28 11.44 4.99
N GLY A 25 1.50 11.64 5.47
CA GLY A 25 2.44 10.54 5.72
C GLY A 25 1.93 9.54 6.77
N LEU A 26 1.15 10.00 7.75
CA LEU A 26 0.58 9.12 8.78
C LEU A 26 -0.55 8.26 8.21
N GLY A 27 -1.41 8.82 7.37
CA GLY A 27 -2.46 8.09 6.65
C GLY A 27 -1.87 6.99 5.77
N VAL A 28 -0.83 7.32 5.00
CA VAL A 28 -0.10 6.34 4.17
C VAL A 28 0.53 5.24 5.01
N LEU A 29 1.18 5.58 6.13
CA LEU A 29 1.80 4.59 7.01
C LEU A 29 0.77 3.62 7.61
N LYS A 30 -0.38 4.13 8.07
CA LYS A 30 -1.47 3.30 8.61
C LYS A 30 -2.04 2.36 7.56
N ALA A 31 -2.27 2.84 6.33
CA ALA A 31 -2.75 2.02 5.23
C ALA A 31 -1.76 0.89 4.88
N ALA A 32 -0.47 1.21 4.79
CA ALA A 32 0.59 0.22 4.54
C ALA A 32 0.65 -0.87 5.64
N VAL A 33 0.57 -0.48 6.91
CA VAL A 33 0.54 -1.44 8.04
C VAL A 33 -0.70 -2.34 7.97
N ALA A 34 -1.86 -1.80 7.62
CA ALA A 34 -3.08 -2.58 7.46
C ALA A 34 -2.96 -3.61 6.31
N ALA A 35 -2.39 -3.20 5.17
CA ALA A 35 -2.16 -4.08 4.03
C ALA A 35 -1.22 -5.25 4.37
N ILE A 36 -0.12 -4.98 5.09
CA ILE A 36 0.82 -6.00 5.54
C ILE A 36 0.15 -6.97 6.52
N LYS A 37 -0.63 -6.46 7.48
CA LYS A 37 -1.36 -7.32 8.43
C LYS A 37 -2.34 -8.24 7.72
N LYS A 38 -3.11 -7.72 6.77
CA LYS A 38 -4.06 -8.51 5.98
C LYS A 38 -3.39 -9.59 5.13
N ALA A 39 -2.19 -9.32 4.62
CA ALA A 39 -1.43 -10.29 3.83
C ALA A 39 -0.79 -11.42 4.69
N ASN A 40 -0.62 -11.19 6.00
CA ASN A 40 0.00 -12.13 6.94
C ASN A 40 -1.00 -12.77 7.92
N GLN A 41 -2.30 -12.48 7.79
CA GLN A 41 -3.39 -13.18 8.49
C GLN A 41 -3.86 -14.38 7.66
#